data_AF-X8DNR5-F1
#
_entry.id   AF-X8DNR5-F1
#
_cell.length_a   1.000
_cell.length_b   1.000
_cell.length_c   1.000
_cell.angle_alpha   90.00
_cell.angle_beta   90.00
_cell.angle_gamma   90.00
#
_symmetry.space_group_name_H-M   'P 1'
#
loop_
_entity.id
_entity.type
_entity.pdbx_description
1 polymer ?
#
loop_
_entity_poly.entity_id
_entity_poly.type
_entity_poly.pdbx_seq_one_letter_code
_entity_poly.pdbx_strand_id
1 'polypeptide(L)'
;MGAPRQFGSTEHLSTEAIAAFVDGELRMSAHLRAAHHLSMCAECALEIDAQRQARTALRDSGAIRVPGSLLGLLSQIPHIPHDVAPPQPSAHEGELPPALGGDAVRPGSRARRKRR
;
A
#
# COMPACT_ATOMS: atom_id res chain seq x y z
N MET A 1 2.24 26.13 31.60
CA MET A 1 1.93 25.50 30.31
C MET A 1 3.21 25.55 29.47
N GLY A 2 3.92 24.42 29.34
CA GLY A 2 5.14 24.37 28.54
C GLY A 2 4.80 24.47 27.04
N ALA A 3 5.71 25.05 26.26
CA ALA A 3 5.57 25.13 24.80
C ALA A 3 5.39 23.73 24.18
N PRO A 4 4.58 23.59 23.11
CA PRO A 4 4.41 22.31 22.43
C PRO A 4 5.77 21.82 21.93
N ARG A 5 6.05 20.53 22.10
CA ARG A 5 7.26 19.91 21.59
C ARG A 5 7.26 20.06 20.06
N GLN A 6 8.28 20.71 19.53
CA GLN A 6 8.55 20.76 18.10
C GLN A 6 9.18 19.44 17.65
N PHE A 7 8.63 18.84 16.61
CA PHE A 7 9.14 17.62 16.00
C PHE A 7 9.96 17.97 14.75
N GLY A 8 11.04 17.24 14.50
CA GLY A 8 11.75 17.30 13.22
C GLY A 8 11.04 16.46 12.14
N SER A 9 11.23 16.75 10.85
CA SER A 9 10.52 16.08 9.74
C SER A 9 10.63 14.54 9.72
N THR A 10 11.70 13.98 10.30
CA THR A 10 11.90 12.51 10.42
C THR A 10 11.27 11.90 11.67
N GLU A 11 10.68 12.72 12.54
CA GLU A 11 10.11 12.32 13.83
C GLU A 11 8.59 12.15 13.76
N HIS A 12 7.98 12.54 12.63
CA HIS A 12 6.57 12.37 12.33
C HIS A 12 6.26 10.95 11.86
N LEU A 13 4.99 10.56 11.93
CA LEU A 13 4.53 9.33 11.30
C LEU A 13 4.74 9.40 9.79
N SER A 14 5.20 8.31 9.19
CA SER A 14 5.28 8.22 7.74
C SER A 14 3.88 8.22 7.10
N THR A 15 3.79 8.58 5.83
CA THR A 15 2.56 8.55 5.03
C THR A 15 1.86 7.19 5.10
N GLU A 16 2.63 6.10 5.04
CA GLU A 16 2.13 4.73 5.12
C GLU A 16 1.59 4.42 6.53
N ALA A 17 2.26 4.90 7.57
CA ALA A 17 1.81 4.71 8.95
C ALA A 17 0.51 5.48 9.23
N ILE A 18 0.35 6.67 8.66
CA ILE A 18 -0.88 7.47 8.73
C ILE A 18 -2.04 6.72 8.06
N ALA A 19 -1.84 6.26 6.81
CA ALA A 19 -2.86 5.50 6.08
C ALA A 19 -3.27 4.22 6.85
N ALA A 20 -2.29 3.41 7.26
CA ALA A 20 -2.55 2.18 8.02
C ALA A 20 -3.23 2.43 9.37
N PHE A 21 -2.95 3.57 10.04
CA PHE A 21 -3.65 3.94 11.26
C PHE A 21 -5.11 4.30 10.99
N VAL A 22 -5.38 5.09 9.95
CA VAL A 22 -6.74 5.50 9.57
C VAL A 22 -7.59 4.28 9.19
N ASP A 23 -7.02 3.35 8.43
CA ASP A 23 -7.70 2.14 7.97
C ASP A 23 -7.78 1.03 9.01
N GLY A 24 -7.09 1.19 10.15
CA GLY A 24 -7.12 0.23 11.26
C GLY A 24 -6.26 -1.02 11.00
N GLU A 25 -5.30 -0.94 10.08
CA GLU A 25 -4.46 -2.05 9.65
C GLU A 25 -3.18 -2.20 10.48
N LEU A 26 -2.91 -1.25 11.38
CA LEU A 26 -1.79 -1.36 12.31
C LEU A 26 -2.03 -2.45 13.37
N ARG A 27 -0.99 -3.27 13.62
CA ARG A 27 -0.97 -4.15 14.80
C ARG A 27 -1.12 -3.33 16.09
N MET A 28 -1.73 -3.91 17.11
CA MET A 28 -2.06 -3.25 18.39
C MET A 28 -0.90 -2.41 18.98
N SER A 29 0.32 -2.95 19.01
CA SER A 29 1.47 -2.23 19.57
C SER A 29 1.88 -1.00 18.74
N ALA A 30 1.75 -1.06 17.41
CA ALA A 30 1.99 0.09 16.54
C ALA A 30 0.86 1.11 16.64
N HIS A 31 -0.39 0.65 16.74
CA HIS A 31 -1.55 1.50 16.94
C HIS A 31 -1.43 2.34 18.23
N LEU A 32 -1.06 1.72 19.36
CA LEU A 32 -0.88 2.44 20.63
C LEU A 32 0.25 3.49 20.55
N ARG A 33 1.36 3.18 19.88
CA ARG A 33 2.45 4.15 19.68
C ARG A 33 2.03 5.32 18.81
N ALA A 34 1.30 5.05 17.73
CA ALA A 34 0.74 6.09 16.87
C ALA A 34 -0.25 6.95 17.65
N ALA A 35 -1.21 6.36 18.36
CA ALA A 35 -2.17 7.09 19.20
C ALA A 35 -1.49 7.99 20.25
N HIS A 36 -0.43 7.49 20.89
CA HIS A 36 0.39 8.28 21.81
C HIS A 36 1.12 9.43 21.09
N HIS A 37 1.66 9.21 19.88
CA HIS A 37 2.27 10.27 19.10
C HIS A 37 1.27 11.37 18.74
N LEU A 38 0.05 11.01 18.36
CA LEU A 38 -1.02 11.97 18.00
C LEU A 38 -1.45 12.87 19.16
N SER A 39 -1.37 12.40 20.41
CA SER A 39 -1.69 13.24 21.56
C SER A 39 -0.66 14.34 21.81
N MET A 40 0.52 14.24 21.20
CA MET A 40 1.63 15.20 21.37
C MET A 40 1.97 15.96 20.09
N CYS A 41 1.61 15.44 18.90
CA CYS A 41 1.94 16.01 17.60
C CYS A 41 0.68 16.43 16.84
N ALA A 42 0.42 17.75 16.82
CA ALA A 42 -0.74 18.32 16.13
C ALA A 42 -0.66 18.15 14.59
N GLU A 43 0.53 18.16 14.01
CA GLU A 43 0.72 17.99 12.56
C GLU A 43 0.26 16.60 12.10
N CYS A 44 0.69 15.53 12.76
CA CYS A 44 0.23 14.18 12.43
C CYS A 44 -1.26 13.98 12.71
N ALA A 45 -1.84 14.70 13.69
CA ALA A 45 -3.28 14.67 13.93
C ALA A 45 -4.05 15.30 12.74
N LEU A 46 -3.58 16.43 12.22
CA LEU A 46 -4.16 17.07 11.04
C LEU A 46 -4.09 16.19 9.80
N GLU A 47 -2.95 15.53 9.56
CA GLU A 47 -2.79 14.60 8.43
C GLU A 47 -3.75 13.40 8.52
N ILE A 48 -3.98 12.87 9.73
CA ILE A 48 -4.96 11.80 9.95
C ILE A 48 -6.37 12.28 9.66
N ASP A 49 -6.73 13.49 10.07
CA ASP A 49 -8.05 14.05 9.80
C ASP A 49 -8.26 14.31 8.30
N ALA A 50 -7.22 14.77 7.58
CA ALA A 50 -7.25 14.90 6.13
C ALA A 50 -7.46 13.54 5.44
N GLN A 51 -6.75 12.49 5.86
CA GLN A 51 -6.93 11.14 5.31
C GLN A 51 -8.31 10.54 5.63
N ARG A 52 -8.86 10.79 6.82
CA ARG A 52 -10.23 10.39 7.18
C ARG A 52 -11.28 11.07 6.29
N GLN A 53 -11.10 12.36 6.01
CA GLN A 53 -11.98 13.10 5.09
C GLN A 53 -11.90 12.52 3.68
N ALA A 54 -10.69 12.26 3.18
CA ALA A 54 -10.49 11.61 1.88
C ALA A 54 -11.18 10.24 1.81
N ARG A 55 -11.01 9.40 2.84
CA ARG A 55 -11.68 8.09 2.92
C ARG A 55 -13.21 8.21 2.91
N THR A 56 -13.74 9.19 3.62
CA THR A 56 -15.18 9.45 3.68
C THR A 56 -15.70 9.88 2.31
N ALA A 57 -15.03 10.83 1.66
CA ALA A 57 -15.36 11.27 0.31
C ALA A 57 -15.35 10.12 -0.72
N LEU A 58 -14.38 9.20 -0.63
CA LEU A 58 -14.34 8.02 -1.49
C LEU A 58 -15.52 7.06 -1.24
N ARG A 59 -15.88 6.84 0.03
CA ARG A 59 -17.06 6.01 0.38
C ARG A 59 -18.37 6.62 -0.07
N ASP A 60 -18.46 7.95 -0.01
CA ASP A 60 -19.66 8.71 -0.38
C ASP A 60 -19.76 8.97 -1.89
N SER A 61 -18.71 8.66 -2.67
CA SER A 61 -18.67 8.86 -4.13
C SER A 61 -19.61 7.95 -4.93
N GLY A 62 -20.25 6.99 -4.25
CA GLY A 62 -21.26 6.10 -4.81
C GLY A 62 -20.74 4.70 -5.11
N ALA A 63 -21.67 3.79 -5.36
CA ALA A 63 -21.34 2.39 -5.61
C ALA A 63 -20.66 2.22 -6.97
N ILE A 64 -19.50 1.54 -6.97
CA ILE A 64 -18.89 1.06 -8.21
C ILE A 64 -19.79 -0.03 -8.79
N ARG A 65 -20.40 0.25 -9.94
CA ARG A 65 -21.28 -0.71 -10.62
C ARG A 65 -20.44 -1.69 -11.43
N VAL A 66 -20.62 -2.99 -11.18
CA VAL A 66 -20.01 -4.05 -11.99
C VAL A 66 -20.65 -4.05 -13.39
N PRO A 67 -19.88 -4.01 -14.48
CA PRO A 67 -20.43 -4.14 -15.83
C PRO A 67 -21.16 -5.48 -16.02
N GLY A 68 -22.35 -5.45 -16.63
CA GLY A 68 -23.15 -6.66 -16.84
C GLY A 68 -22.46 -7.72 -17.69
N SER A 69 -21.62 -7.30 -18.63
CA SER A 69 -20.77 -8.19 -19.43
C SER A 69 -19.76 -8.96 -18.57
N LEU A 70 -19.13 -8.31 -17.58
CA LEU A 70 -18.21 -8.97 -16.66
C LEU A 70 -18.94 -9.97 -15.78
N LEU A 71 -20.12 -9.61 -15.25
CA LEU A 71 -20.96 -10.53 -14.49
C LEU A 71 -21.34 -11.76 -15.32
N GLY A 72 -21.71 -11.58 -16.58
CA GLY A 72 -22.01 -12.68 -17.51
C GLY A 72 -20.79 -13.56 -17.81
N LEU A 73 -19.58 -13.01 -17.90
CA LEU A 73 -18.36 -13.80 -18.04
C LEU A 73 -18.01 -14.57 -16.75
N LEU A 74 -18.11 -13.91 -15.59
CA LEU A 74 -17.83 -14.51 -14.29
C LEU A 74 -18.81 -15.65 -13.96
N SER A 75 -20.07 -15.56 -14.37
CA SER A 75 -21.05 -16.65 -14.18
C SER A 75 -20.71 -17.92 -14.98
N GLN A 76 -19.87 -17.83 -16.00
CA GLN A 76 -19.45 -18.98 -16.80
C GLN A 76 -18.26 -19.75 -16.19
N ILE A 77 -17.57 -19.20 -15.18
CA ILE A 77 -16.40 -19.85 -14.54
C ILE A 77 -16.66 -21.30 -14.14
N PRO A 78 -17.79 -21.65 -13.47
CA PRO A 78 -18.07 -23.03 -13.07
C PRO A 78 -18.24 -24.00 -14.25
N HIS A 79 -18.45 -23.49 -15.46
CA HIS A 79 -18.67 -24.27 -16.68
C HIS A 79 -17.42 -24.39 -17.55
N ILE A 80 -16.30 -23.78 -17.14
CA ILE A 80 -15.02 -23.93 -17.84
C ILE A 80 -14.48 -25.33 -17.53
N PRO A 81 -14.24 -26.18 -18.54
CA PRO A 81 -13.64 -27.49 -18.30
C PRO A 81 -12.25 -27.32 -17.69
N HIS A 82 -12.04 -27.84 -16.48
CA HIS A 82 -10.74 -27.79 -15.80
C HIS A 82 -9.71 -28.79 -16.35
N ASP A 83 -10.09 -29.59 -17.35
CA ASP A 83 -9.29 -30.72 -17.85
C ASP A 83 -8.46 -30.38 -19.11
N VAL A 84 -8.30 -29.11 -19.42
CA VAL A 84 -7.38 -28.66 -20.48
C VAL A 84 -6.08 -28.25 -19.81
N ALA A 85 -5.05 -29.11 -19.94
CA ALA A 85 -3.68 -28.73 -19.64
C ALA A 85 -3.38 -27.38 -20.33
N PRO A 86 -2.89 -26.36 -19.60
CA PRO A 86 -2.69 -25.05 -20.19
C PRO A 86 -1.79 -25.16 -21.42
N PRO A 87 -2.15 -24.55 -22.57
CA PRO A 87 -1.26 -24.49 -23.71
C PRO A 87 0.03 -23.83 -23.24
N GLN A 88 1.15 -24.53 -23.45
CA GLN A 88 2.47 -23.99 -23.16
C GLN A 88 2.57 -22.63 -23.85
N PRO A 89 3.02 -21.56 -23.16
CA PRO A 89 3.18 -20.27 -23.79
C PRO A 89 4.26 -20.40 -24.86
N SER A 90 3.86 -20.55 -26.13
CA SER A 90 4.72 -20.20 -27.25
C SER A 90 5.06 -18.73 -27.06
N ALA A 91 6.35 -18.45 -26.87
CA ALA A 91 6.90 -17.12 -26.68
C ALA A 91 6.32 -16.17 -27.72
N HIS A 92 5.29 -15.42 -27.34
CA HIS A 92 4.81 -14.30 -28.12
C HIS A 92 5.43 -13.08 -27.47
N GLU A 93 6.46 -12.58 -28.15
CA GLU A 93 7.17 -11.35 -27.88
C GLU A 93 6.17 -10.19 -27.89
N GLY A 94 5.55 -9.95 -26.73
CA GLY A 94 4.80 -8.74 -26.45
C GLY A 94 5.79 -7.70 -25.94
N GLU A 95 6.34 -6.92 -26.85
CA GLU A 95 7.14 -5.73 -26.56
C GLU A 95 6.37 -4.82 -25.58
N LEU A 96 6.84 -4.75 -24.32
CA LEU A 96 6.31 -3.82 -23.31
C LEU A 96 6.90 -2.42 -23.60
N PRO A 97 6.10 -1.34 -23.61
CA PRO A 97 6.63 0.01 -23.79
C PRO A 97 7.61 0.37 -22.66
N PRO A 98 8.76 1.01 -22.97
CA PRO A 98 9.80 1.30 -22.00
C PRO A 98 9.41 2.54 -21.20
N ALA A 99 8.61 2.37 -20.14
CA ALA A 99 8.23 3.52 -19.30
C ALA A 99 8.02 3.22 -17.82
N LEU A 100 8.54 2.11 -17.28
CA LEU A 100 8.62 1.91 -15.83
C LEU A 100 10.00 1.36 -15.45
N GLY A 101 10.99 2.26 -15.47
CA GLY A 101 12.32 2.01 -14.93
C GLY A 101 12.49 2.59 -13.52
N GLY A 102 13.20 1.86 -12.67
CA GLY A 102 13.72 2.26 -11.35
C GLY A 102 12.89 1.69 -10.19
N ASP A 103 13.39 0.87 -9.27
CA ASP A 103 14.70 0.92 -8.63
C ASP A 103 15.32 -0.48 -8.44
N ALA A 104 16.61 -0.58 -8.76
CA ALA A 104 17.41 -1.78 -8.57
C ALA A 104 17.71 -2.00 -7.08
N VAL A 105 17.28 -3.14 -6.55
CA VAL A 105 17.77 -3.71 -5.30
C VAL A 105 19.30 -3.82 -5.36
N ARG A 106 20.01 -3.13 -4.46
CA ARG A 106 21.46 -3.27 -4.29
C ARG A 106 21.78 -4.52 -3.45
N PRO A 107 22.43 -5.57 -3.99
CA PRO A 107 22.99 -6.62 -3.15
C PRO A 107 24.28 -6.14 -2.48
N GLY A 108 24.31 -6.26 -1.15
CA GLY A 108 25.42 -5.84 -0.29
C GLY A 108 26.71 -6.63 -0.50
N SER A 109 27.82 -5.90 -0.54
CA SER A 109 29.19 -6.39 -0.62
C SER A 109 29.69 -6.88 0.75
N ARG A 110 29.58 -8.19 1.03
CA ARG A 110 30.38 -8.82 2.10
C ARG A 110 31.77 -9.16 1.57
N ALA A 111 32.68 -8.20 1.71
CA ALA A 111 34.08 -8.34 1.35
C ALA A 111 34.80 -9.36 2.26
N ARG A 112 35.26 -10.43 1.61
CA ARG A 112 36.15 -11.47 2.08
C ARG A 112 37.54 -10.88 2.37
N ARG A 113 37.92 -10.69 3.63
CA ARG A 113 39.34 -10.48 4.02
C ARG A 113 39.96 -11.82 4.44
N LYS A 114 41.04 -12.17 3.74
CA LYS A 114 41.79 -13.42 3.86
C LYS A 114 42.97 -13.21 4.81
N ARG A 115 43.29 -14.28 5.54
CA ARG A 115 44.31 -14.42 6.58
C ARG A 115 45.72 -14.06 6.09
N ARG A 116 46.51 -13.44 6.97
CA ARG A 116 47.93 -13.74 7.16
C ARG A 116 48.31 -13.48 8.62
#